data_AF-A0A7D7RYL4-F1
#
_entry.id   AF-A0A7D7RYL4-F1
#
_cell.length_a   1.000
_cell.length_b   1.000
_cell.length_c   1.000
_cell.angle_alpha   90.00
_cell.angle_beta   90.00
_cell.angle_gamma   90.00
#
_symmetry.space_group_name_H-M   'P 1'
#
loop_
_entity.id
_entity.type
_entity.pdbx_description
1 polymer ?
#
loop_
_entity_poly.entity_id
_entity_poly.type
_entity_poly.pdbx_seq_one_letter_code
_entity_poly.pdbx_strand_id
1 'polypeptide(L)'
;MIYEKVFTDIENPTIIDNFIMIYLNAKEIENPNINLEDPDMYIELNNPNASVGLIHSKVWFVDDGAIIGKRAGESWDRIDFYKTDESDAKYIKEVVDYEAK
;
A
#
# COMPACT_ATOMS: atom_id res chain seq x y z
N MET A 1 3.14 -15.25 7.88
CA MET A 1 1.95 -15.29 6.99
C MET A 1 1.91 -13.96 6.27
N ILE A 2 1.86 -13.94 4.94
CA ILE A 2 1.81 -12.71 4.15
C ILE A 2 0.33 -12.37 3.96
N TYR A 3 -0.09 -11.17 4.38
CA TYR A 3 -1.45 -10.71 4.18
C TYR A 3 -1.56 -10.09 2.77
N GLU A 4 -2.33 -10.72 1.90
CA GLU A 4 -2.67 -10.16 0.59
C GLU A 4 -4.10 -9.60 0.66
N LYS A 5 -4.24 -8.30 0.36
CA LYS A 5 -5.54 -7.65 0.27
C LYS A 5 -5.71 -7.06 -1.12
N VAL A 6 -6.65 -7.62 -1.85
CA VAL A 6 -7.04 -7.13 -3.17
C VAL A 6 -8.32 -6.31 -3.03
N PHE A 7 -8.25 -5.04 -3.37
CA PHE A 7 -9.40 -4.14 -3.44
C PHE A 7 -9.81 -4.02 -4.91
N THR A 8 -10.82 -4.80 -5.31
CA THR A 8 -11.40 -4.78 -6.66
C THR A 8 -12.74 -4.05 -6.70
N ASP A 9 -13.16 -3.46 -5.60
CA ASP A 9 -14.58 -3.47 -5.27
C ASP A 9 -15.33 -2.21 -5.68
N ILE A 10 -16.32 -2.40 -6.56
CA ILE A 10 -17.38 -1.43 -6.87
C ILE A 10 -18.19 -1.11 -5.59
N GLU A 11 -18.12 -1.96 -4.56
CA GLU A 11 -18.93 -1.85 -3.34
C GLU A 11 -18.46 -0.79 -2.33
N ASN A 12 -17.20 -0.33 -2.38
CA ASN A 12 -16.70 0.69 -1.44
C ASN A 12 -15.79 1.74 -2.12
N PRO A 13 -16.35 2.62 -2.97
CA PRO A 13 -15.59 3.64 -3.70
C PRO A 13 -14.82 4.59 -2.76
N THR A 14 -15.36 4.89 -1.58
CA THR A 14 -14.70 5.73 -0.58
C THR A 14 -13.37 5.14 -0.08
N ILE A 15 -13.28 3.82 0.04
CA ILE A 15 -12.02 3.15 0.42
C ILE A 15 -10.99 3.37 -0.69
N ILE A 16 -11.37 3.10 -1.95
CA ILE A 16 -10.48 3.29 -3.10
C ILE A 16 -9.99 4.73 -3.18
N ASP A 17 -10.89 5.71 -3.05
CA ASP A 17 -10.56 7.14 -3.07
C ASP A 17 -9.58 7.51 -1.95
N ASN A 18 -9.81 7.04 -0.72
CA ASN A 18 -8.91 7.29 0.40
C ASN A 18 -7.53 6.67 0.18
N PHE A 19 -7.46 5.42 -0.31
CA PHE A 19 -6.20 4.79 -0.67
C PHE A 19 -5.47 5.58 -1.77
N ILE A 20 -6.16 6.04 -2.82
CA ILE A 20 -5.56 6.89 -3.85
C ILE A 20 -5.00 8.17 -3.22
N MET A 21 -5.75 8.85 -2.36
CA MET A 21 -5.32 10.08 -1.71
C MET A 21 -4.09 9.86 -0.80
N ILE A 22 -4.06 8.78 -0.03
CA ILE A 22 -2.89 8.40 0.77
C ILE A 22 -1.67 8.20 -0.13
N TYR A 23 -1.82 7.45 -1.22
CA TYR A 23 -0.71 7.12 -2.12
C TYR A 23 -0.20 8.32 -2.91
N LEU A 24 -1.04 9.33 -3.16
CA LEU A 24 -0.66 10.59 -3.78
C LEU A 24 0.07 11.54 -2.83
N ASN A 25 -0.27 11.52 -1.54
CA ASN A 25 0.32 12.39 -0.53
C ASN A 25 1.53 11.77 0.18
N ALA A 26 1.75 10.47 0.04
CA ALA A 26 2.91 9.78 0.58
C ALA A 26 4.21 10.40 0.03
N LYS A 27 5.17 10.67 0.93
CA LYS A 27 6.42 11.34 0.59
C LYS A 27 7.45 10.34 0.09
N GLU A 28 8.05 10.62 -1.06
CA GLU A 28 9.13 9.78 -1.59
C GLU A 28 10.32 9.71 -0.62
N ILE A 29 10.93 8.55 -0.50
CA ILE A 29 12.11 8.29 0.33
C ILE A 29 13.12 7.42 -0.43
N GLU A 30 14.41 7.70 -0.27
CA GLU A 30 15.47 6.96 -0.98
C GLU A 30 15.93 5.70 -0.23
N ASN A 31 15.94 5.73 1.10
CA ASN A 31 16.45 4.63 1.92
C ASN A 31 15.47 4.29 3.05
N PRO A 32 14.59 3.28 2.84
CA PRO A 32 13.50 2.98 3.76
C PRO A 32 13.93 2.24 5.03
N ASN A 33 15.17 1.71 5.11
CA ASN A 33 15.65 0.92 6.26
C ASN A 33 14.67 -0.21 6.69
N ILE A 34 14.26 -1.04 5.75
CA ILE A 34 13.32 -2.17 5.92
C ILE A 34 13.88 -3.45 5.31
N ASN A 35 13.33 -4.59 5.73
CA ASN A 35 13.58 -5.86 5.06
C ASN A 35 12.62 -6.02 3.86
N LEU A 36 13.16 -5.92 2.64
CA LEU A 36 12.37 -5.99 1.39
C LEU A 36 11.68 -7.34 1.15
N GLU A 37 12.18 -8.41 1.78
CA GLU A 37 11.68 -9.78 1.65
C GLU A 37 10.53 -10.09 2.63
N ASP A 38 10.29 -9.23 3.62
CA ASP A 38 9.24 -9.44 4.63
C ASP A 38 8.32 -8.21 4.75
N PRO A 39 7.49 -7.95 3.73
CA PRO A 39 6.42 -6.98 3.87
C PRO A 39 5.33 -7.49 4.82
N ASP A 40 4.69 -6.56 5.50
CA ASP A 40 3.52 -6.86 6.31
C ASP A 40 2.33 -7.20 5.43
N MET A 41 2.19 -6.50 4.30
CA MET A 41 1.09 -6.71 3.37
C MET A 41 1.44 -6.45 1.90
N TYR A 42 0.61 -7.04 1.04
CA TYR A 42 0.49 -6.69 -0.38
C TYR A 42 -0.87 -6.06 -0.61
N ILE A 43 -0.89 -4.86 -1.20
CA ILE A 43 -2.11 -4.15 -1.57
C ILE A 43 -2.15 -3.99 -3.09
N GLU A 44 -3.23 -4.50 -3.67
CA GLU A 44 -3.60 -4.29 -5.06
C GLU A 44 -4.92 -3.52 -5.13
N LEU A 45 -4.90 -2.36 -5.80
CA LEU A 45 -6.10 -1.57 -6.10
C LEU A 45 -6.36 -1.63 -7.59
N ASN A 46 -7.51 -2.15 -7.97
CA ASN A 46 -7.95 -2.26 -9.36
C ASN A 46 -9.08 -1.29 -9.63
N ASN A 47 -9.12 -0.67 -10.81
CA ASN A 47 -10.31 0.03 -11.28
C ASN A 47 -11.26 -1.00 -11.93
N PRO A 48 -12.38 -1.35 -11.28
CA PRO A 48 -13.29 -2.37 -11.81
C PRO A 48 -13.95 -1.96 -13.13
N ASN A 49 -14.15 -0.66 -13.38
CA ASN A 49 -14.81 -0.16 -14.58
C ASN A 49 -13.88 -0.11 -15.80
N ALA A 50 -12.57 -0.03 -15.57
CA ALA A 50 -11.57 0.11 -16.63
C ALA A 50 -10.75 -1.16 -16.88
N SER A 51 -10.84 -2.19 -16.01
CA SER A 51 -9.96 -3.37 -16.05
C SER A 51 -8.47 -3.00 -16.03
N VAL A 52 -8.11 -1.94 -15.30
CA VAL A 52 -6.73 -1.46 -15.14
C VAL A 52 -6.36 -1.50 -13.66
N GLY A 53 -5.20 -2.09 -13.35
CA GLY A 53 -4.57 -1.99 -12.04
C GLY A 53 -4.07 -0.58 -11.78
N LEU A 54 -4.56 0.04 -10.72
CA LEU A 54 -4.19 1.41 -10.32
C LEU A 54 -2.90 1.40 -9.50
N ILE A 55 -2.81 0.48 -8.54
CA ILE A 55 -1.70 0.39 -7.60
C ILE A 55 -1.42 -1.08 -7.30
N HIS A 56 -0.14 -1.45 -7.41
CA HIS A 56 0.40 -2.69 -6.85
C HIS A 56 1.52 -2.31 -5.90
N SER A 57 1.40 -2.70 -4.64
CA SER A 57 2.32 -2.23 -3.60
C SER A 57 2.59 -3.26 -2.53
N LYS A 58 3.81 -3.17 -1.99
CA LYS A 58 4.20 -3.78 -0.72
C LYS A 58 4.10 -2.72 0.37
N VAL A 59 3.63 -3.11 1.55
CA VAL A 59 3.48 -2.21 2.70
C VAL A 59 4.22 -2.77 3.90
N TRP A 60 4.96 -1.89 4.58
CA TRP A 60 5.61 -2.15 5.86
C TRP A 60 5.11 -1.13 6.88
N PHE A 61 4.56 -1.60 7.99
CA PHE A 61 4.16 -0.74 9.09
C PHE A 61 5.37 -0.46 9.98
N VAL A 62 5.61 0.82 10.25
CA VAL A 62 6.69 1.31 11.11
C VAL A 62 6.09 2.18 12.22
N ASP A 63 6.90 2.51 13.23
CA ASP A 63 6.40 3.18 14.44
C ASP A 63 5.69 4.51 14.16
N ASP A 64 6.12 5.26 13.15
CA ASP A 64 5.62 6.60 12.82
C ASP A 64 4.83 6.67 11.50
N GLY A 65 4.37 5.53 10.97
CA GLY A 65 3.56 5.48 9.75
C GLY A 65 3.66 4.15 9.00
N ALA A 66 3.65 4.25 7.67
CA ALA A 66 3.86 3.11 6.79
C ALA A 66 4.82 3.46 5.66
N ILE A 67 5.62 2.48 5.26
CA ILE A 67 6.42 2.54 4.04
C ILE A 67 5.67 1.79 2.96
N ILE A 68 5.48 2.45 1.82
CA ILE A 68 4.81 1.92 0.64
C ILE A 68 5.87 1.75 -0.45
N GLY A 69 6.09 0.52 -0.88
CA GLY A 69 6.90 0.20 -2.06
C GLY A 69 6.00 0.00 -3.27
N LYS A 70 6.07 0.90 -4.24
CA LYS A 70 5.33 0.80 -5.50
C LYS A 70 6.21 0.14 -6.57
N ARG A 71 5.65 -0.82 -7.31
CA ARG A 71 6.36 -1.47 -8.41
C ARG A 71 6.61 -0.47 -9.55
N ALA A 72 7.88 -0.23 -9.90
CA ALA A 72 8.29 0.64 -11.00
C ALA A 72 8.81 -0.19 -12.18
N GLY A 73 7.91 -0.90 -12.88
CA GLY A 73 8.23 -1.76 -14.02
C GLY A 73 7.37 -3.03 -14.08
N GLU A 74 7.79 -4.00 -14.90
CA GLU A 74 7.10 -5.29 -15.05
C GLU A 74 7.35 -6.23 -13.85
N SER A 75 8.51 -6.12 -13.20
CA SER A 75 8.94 -6.91 -12.04
C SER A 75 9.16 -6.03 -10.80
N TRP A 76 9.38 -6.66 -9.64
CA TRP A 76 9.75 -5.98 -8.39
C TRP A 76 11.24 -5.56 -8.34
N ASP A 77 11.94 -5.59 -9.47
CA ASP A 77 13.38 -5.26 -9.54
C ASP A 77 13.65 -3.75 -9.38
N ARG A 78 12.62 -2.94 -9.57
CA ARG A 78 12.60 -1.52 -9.25
C ARG A 78 11.38 -1.19 -8.41
N ILE A 79 11.64 -0.62 -7.24
CA ILE A 79 10.62 -0.24 -6.27
C ILE A 79 10.87 1.22 -5.89
N ASP A 80 9.85 2.04 -6.08
CA ASP A 80 9.84 3.41 -5.59
C ASP A 80 9.23 3.41 -4.19
N PHE A 81 9.93 4.00 -3.23
CA PHE A 81 9.50 3.98 -1.83
C PHE A 81 8.91 5.31 -1.41
N TYR A 82 7.83 5.22 -0.64
CA TYR A 82 7.12 6.36 -0.10
C TYR A 82 6.82 6.12 1.37
N LYS A 83 6.70 7.20 2.15
CA LYS A 83 6.33 7.18 3.56
C LYS A 83 5.02 7.93 3.77
N THR A 84 4.10 7.30 4.48
CA THR A 84 2.87 7.91 4.99
C THR A 84 3.07 8.37 6.43
N ASP A 85 2.15 9.17 6.95
CA ASP A 85 2.09 9.46 8.38
C ASP A 85 1.36 8.36 9.18
N GLU A 86 1.32 8.56 10.50
CA GLU A 86 0.67 7.65 11.46
C GLU A 86 -0.85 7.53 11.21
N SER A 87 -1.52 8.62 10.83
CA SER A 87 -2.98 8.62 10.62
C SER A 87 -3.37 7.81 9.39
N ASP A 88 -2.61 7.96 8.30
CA ASP A 88 -2.75 7.15 7.09
C ASP A 88 -2.48 5.68 7.38
N ALA A 89 -1.38 5.38 8.11
CA ALA A 89 -1.03 4.02 8.46
C ALA A 89 -2.09 3.35 9.34
N LYS A 90 -2.67 4.11 10.28
CA LYS A 90 -3.78 3.64 11.12
C LYS A 90 -5.01 3.32 10.28
N TYR A 91 -5.39 4.21 9.36
CA TYR A 91 -6.52 3.95 8.45
C TYR A 91 -6.31 2.69 7.63
N ILE A 92 -5.11 2.49 7.07
CA ILE A 92 -4.78 1.28 6.30
C ILE A 92 -4.96 0.04 7.17
N LYS A 93 -4.42 0.04 8.41
CA LYS A 93 -4.55 -1.09 9.35
C LYS A 93 -6.01 -1.42 9.66
N GLU A 94 -6.84 -0.39 9.87
CA GLU A 94 -8.27 -0.57 10.16
C GLU A 94 -9.02 -1.18 8.97
N VAL A 95 -8.77 -0.70 7.74
CA VAL A 95 -9.51 -1.17 6.56
C VAL A 95 -9.12 -2.58 6.13
N VAL A 96 -7.86 -2.96 6.33
CA VAL A 96 -7.36 -4.29 5.96
C VAL A 96 -7.56 -5.33 7.06
N ASP A 97 -8.14 -4.94 8.21
CA ASP A 97 -8.23 -5.75 9.43
C ASP A 97 -6.87 -6.32 9.86
N TYR A 98 -5.83 -5.47 9.87
CA TYR A 98 -4.47 -5.90 10.20
C TYR A 98 -4.34 -6.32 11.66
N GLU A 99 -4.02 -7.59 11.90
CA GLU A 99 -3.56 -8.08 13.19
C GLU A 99 -2.03 -8.11 13.21
N ALA A 100 -1.42 -7.42 14.17
CA ALA A 100 0.03 -7.37 14.30
C ALA A 100 0.61 -8.79 14.47
N LYS A 101 1.68 -9.08 13.72
CA LYS A 101 2.45 -10.34 13.81
C LYS A 101 3.18 -10.47 15.15
#